data_AF-A0A349B8N8-F1
#
_entry.id   AF-A0A349B8N8-F1
#
_cell.length_a   1.000
_cell.length_b   1.000
_cell.length_c   1.000
_cell.angle_alpha   90.00
_cell.angle_beta   90.00
_cell.angle_gamma   90.00
#
_symmetry.space_group_name_H-M   'P 1'
#
loop_
_entity.id
_entity.type
_entity.pdbx_description
1 polymer ?
#
loop_
_entity_poly.entity_id
_entity_poly.type
_entity_poly.pdbx_seq_one_letter_code
_entity_poly.pdbx_strand_id
1 'polypeptide(L)'
;MSATVDDLRHAIDWYVEAVPAGSLFPLQPPPSPAEVEATILEAGSAISPLQLPPEVVWLWRTWDPTRFTDLPYPRLTSPDFALHCWRQDALESGHPKILFPVAYESHGFLLVELGEAYEQPAPIWYYAYADEAFVLKYPSLASLFRACAEAVEIAGARPPSDDNDRYAVYAPLFDGPTFDAIVERHFTASAHGTRERRVAIDPMLEWPDHWQRAQGLDSAALKPEGATHTVRAFAEAAATSPLTGRLVGVFRSQGGGSLAPGGAMASFGTFTDPTGTIPVLLPHSVLDVGGRDGTMEVEIEIEATTPIPPIPELDTRDIQNAALSGEIANAQALGAQLGHALHNAATQMPLIRRMIPLH
;
A
#
# COMPACT_ATOMS: atom_id res chain seq x y z
N MET A 1 -23.19 19.04 -10.37
CA MET A 1 -22.65 18.37 -9.17
C MET A 1 -23.18 16.95 -9.18
N SER A 2 -22.36 15.93 -8.92
CA SER A 2 -22.83 14.54 -8.89
C SER A 2 -23.59 14.28 -7.59
N ALA A 3 -24.52 13.32 -7.61
CA ALA A 3 -25.29 12.94 -6.41
C ALA A 3 -24.39 12.53 -5.23
N THR A 4 -23.24 11.90 -5.51
CA THR A 4 -22.23 11.52 -4.52
C THR A 4 -21.60 12.73 -3.81
N VAL A 5 -21.28 13.79 -4.55
CA VAL A 5 -20.73 15.03 -3.97
C VAL A 5 -21.78 15.75 -3.12
N ASP A 6 -23.04 15.81 -3.57
CA ASP A 6 -24.13 16.36 -2.77
C ASP A 6 -24.33 15.57 -1.46
N ASP A 7 -24.20 14.24 -1.52
CA ASP A 7 -24.31 13.36 -0.35
C ASP A 7 -23.21 13.64 0.68
N LEU A 8 -21.95 13.71 0.24
CA LEU A 8 -20.81 14.05 1.08
C LEU A 8 -20.95 15.45 1.69
N ARG A 9 -21.39 16.44 0.91
CA ARG A 9 -21.59 17.79 1.42
C ARG A 9 -22.56 17.81 2.61
N HIS A 10 -23.73 17.20 2.48
CA HIS A 10 -24.70 17.14 3.58
C HIS A 10 -24.16 16.35 4.78
N ALA A 11 -23.36 15.32 4.57
CA ALA A 11 -22.73 14.57 5.65
C ALA A 11 -21.70 15.42 6.42
N ILE A 12 -20.90 16.21 5.71
CA ILE A 12 -19.97 17.15 6.35
C ILE A 12 -20.74 18.24 7.07
N ASP A 13 -21.77 18.85 6.46
CA ASP A 13 -22.59 19.88 7.09
C ASP A 13 -23.18 19.38 8.42
N TRP A 14 -23.75 18.17 8.44
CA TRP A 14 -24.25 17.54 9.67
C TRP A 14 -23.13 17.31 10.69
N TYR A 15 -21.97 16.82 10.27
CA TYR A 15 -20.82 16.66 11.15
C TYR A 15 -20.36 18.01 11.75
N VAL A 16 -20.32 19.09 10.96
CA VAL A 16 -19.98 20.44 11.45
C VAL A 16 -20.99 20.92 12.48
N GLU A 17 -22.28 20.66 12.28
CA GLU A 17 -23.33 21.03 13.22
C GLU A 17 -23.29 20.21 14.52
N ALA A 18 -22.96 18.91 14.41
CA ALA A 18 -22.86 18.00 15.54
C ALA A 18 -21.63 18.28 16.41
N VAL A 19 -20.49 18.64 15.80
CA VAL A 19 -19.27 18.97 16.54
C VAL A 19 -19.46 20.31 17.28
N PRO A 20 -19.32 20.34 18.62
CA PRO A 20 -19.62 21.54 19.38
C PRO A 20 -18.80 22.76 18.94
N ALA A 21 -19.45 23.92 18.86
CA ALA A 21 -18.78 25.20 18.61
C ALA A 21 -17.64 25.40 19.62
N GLY A 22 -16.39 25.45 19.13
CA GLY A 22 -15.19 25.50 19.97
C GLY A 22 -14.14 24.43 19.68
N SER A 23 -14.27 23.65 18.59
CA SER A 23 -13.15 22.80 18.12
C SER A 23 -11.87 23.64 18.00
N LEU A 24 -10.77 23.10 18.52
CA LEU A 24 -9.45 23.74 18.53
C LEU A 24 -8.95 24.05 17.11
N PHE A 25 -9.49 23.36 16.11
CA PHE A 25 -9.15 23.52 14.70
C PHE A 25 -10.42 23.80 13.90
N PRO A 26 -10.76 25.09 13.67
CA PRO A 26 -11.90 25.41 12.84
C PRO A 26 -11.68 24.84 11.43
N LEU A 27 -12.75 24.32 10.84
CA LEU A 27 -12.73 23.87 9.46
C LEU A 27 -12.45 25.07 8.55
N GLN A 28 -11.46 24.92 7.68
CA GLN A 28 -10.95 25.97 6.83
C GLN A 28 -10.87 25.49 5.38
N PRO A 29 -10.97 26.41 4.40
CA PRO A 29 -10.60 26.08 3.03
C PRO A 29 -9.11 25.72 2.95
N PRO A 30 -8.67 25.05 1.88
CA PRO A 30 -7.26 24.73 1.69
C PRO A 30 -6.42 26.03 1.68
N PRO A 31 -5.25 26.04 2.32
CA PRO A 31 -4.41 27.24 2.42
C PRO A 31 -3.88 27.71 1.05
N SER A 32 -3.77 26.79 0.09
CA SER A 32 -3.27 27.06 -1.25
C SER A 32 -4.10 26.32 -2.31
N PRO A 33 -5.25 26.88 -2.74
CA PRO A 33 -6.13 26.23 -3.72
C PRO A 33 -5.43 25.92 -5.06
N ALA A 34 -4.49 26.77 -5.48
CA ALA A 34 -3.76 26.55 -6.73
C ALA A 34 -2.80 25.34 -6.66
N GLU A 35 -2.13 25.14 -5.52
CA GLU A 35 -1.29 23.96 -5.30
C GLU A 35 -2.14 22.70 -5.21
N VAL A 36 -3.29 22.77 -4.52
CA VAL A 36 -4.26 21.67 -4.48
C VAL A 36 -4.71 21.25 -5.88
N GLU A 37 -5.08 22.20 -6.75
CA GLU A 37 -5.45 21.88 -8.14
C GLU A 37 -4.30 21.25 -8.92
N ALA A 38 -3.09 21.77 -8.77
CA ALA A 38 -1.91 21.21 -9.44
C ALA A 38 -1.67 19.75 -9.00
N THR A 39 -1.77 19.47 -7.70
CA THR A 39 -1.61 18.11 -7.16
C THR A 39 -2.74 17.18 -7.60
N ILE A 40 -3.99 17.65 -7.68
CA ILE A 40 -5.11 16.85 -8.19
C ILE A 40 -4.85 16.44 -9.66
N LEU A 41 -4.35 17.35 -10.49
CA LEU A 41 -3.99 17.06 -11.89
C LEU A 41 -2.80 16.08 -11.99
N GLU A 42 -1.79 16.25 -11.13
CA GLU A 42 -0.66 15.33 -11.05
C GLU A 42 -1.10 13.92 -10.63
N ALA A 43 -1.94 13.82 -9.59
CA ALA A 43 -2.49 12.56 -9.12
C ALA A 43 -3.30 11.89 -10.23
N GLY A 44 -4.19 12.62 -10.91
CA GLY A 44 -4.97 12.11 -12.04
C GLY A 44 -4.10 11.59 -13.19
N SER A 45 -2.96 12.24 -13.45
CA SER A 45 -1.99 11.76 -14.45
C SER A 45 -1.27 10.49 -14.00
N ALA A 46 -0.92 10.39 -12.71
CA ALA A 46 -0.18 9.28 -12.14
C ALA A 46 -1.01 7.98 -12.05
N ILE A 47 -2.31 8.09 -11.76
CA ILE A 47 -3.21 6.94 -11.55
C ILE A 47 -3.94 6.50 -12.83
N SER A 48 -3.75 7.21 -13.95
CA SER A 48 -4.38 6.89 -15.23
C SER A 48 -4.12 5.42 -15.64
N PRO A 49 -5.13 4.68 -16.14
CA PRO A 49 -6.46 5.15 -16.58
C PRO A 49 -7.51 5.29 -15.47
N LEU A 50 -7.18 4.98 -14.22
CA LEU A 50 -8.10 5.15 -13.10
C LEU A 50 -8.30 6.64 -12.79
N GLN A 51 -9.34 6.95 -12.03
CA GLN A 51 -9.69 8.31 -11.63
C GLN A 51 -9.93 8.40 -10.13
N LEU A 52 -9.61 9.55 -9.54
CA LEU A 52 -10.01 9.86 -8.16
C LEU A 52 -11.54 9.95 -8.07
N PRO A 53 -12.16 9.48 -6.97
CA PRO A 53 -13.58 9.67 -6.73
C PRO A 53 -13.93 11.17 -6.71
N PRO A 54 -15.05 11.60 -7.33
CA PRO A 54 -15.47 13.01 -7.33
C PRO A 54 -15.61 13.61 -5.93
N GLU A 55 -16.01 12.79 -4.95
CA GLU A 55 -16.13 13.15 -3.53
C GLU A 55 -14.78 13.58 -2.91
N VAL A 56 -13.70 12.85 -3.20
CA VAL A 56 -12.35 13.15 -2.73
C VAL A 56 -11.84 14.45 -3.34
N VAL A 57 -12.01 14.59 -4.66
CA VAL A 57 -11.63 15.80 -5.39
C VAL A 57 -12.38 17.01 -4.85
N TRP A 58 -13.69 16.89 -4.60
CA TRP A 58 -14.49 17.96 -4.03
C TRP A 58 -14.05 18.31 -2.59
N LEU A 59 -13.78 17.31 -1.75
CA LEU A 59 -13.30 17.50 -0.39
C LEU A 59 -12.03 18.32 -0.37
N TRP A 60 -11.00 17.91 -1.14
CA TRP A 60 -9.72 18.62 -1.21
C TRP A 60 -9.82 20.05 -1.74
N ARG A 61 -10.74 20.29 -2.69
CA ARG A 61 -11.00 21.64 -3.22
C ARG A 61 -11.68 22.56 -2.22
N THR A 62 -12.50 21.99 -1.35
CA THR A 62 -13.40 22.76 -0.48
C THR A 62 -12.81 22.99 0.90
N TRP A 63 -12.10 22.00 1.44
CA TRP A 63 -11.63 21.97 2.81
C TRP A 63 -10.15 21.59 2.90
N ASP A 64 -9.47 22.11 3.91
CA ASP A 64 -8.19 21.58 4.40
C ASP A 64 -8.47 20.29 5.19
N PRO A 65 -8.16 19.09 4.65
CA PRO A 65 -8.49 17.83 5.30
C PRO A 65 -7.79 17.65 6.64
N THR A 66 -6.63 18.29 6.81
CA THR A 66 -5.82 18.17 8.04
C THR A 66 -6.48 18.85 9.25
N ARG A 67 -7.54 19.65 9.02
CA ARG A 67 -8.33 20.31 10.06
C ARG A 67 -9.46 19.45 10.61
N PHE A 68 -9.80 18.34 9.98
CA PHE A 68 -10.76 17.38 10.52
C PHE A 68 -10.09 16.52 11.60
N THR A 69 -9.75 17.15 12.72
CA THR A 69 -9.03 16.49 13.82
C THR A 69 -9.95 15.60 14.65
N ASP A 70 -11.24 15.86 14.72
CA ASP A 70 -12.20 15.08 15.53
C ASP A 70 -12.77 13.85 14.79
N LEU A 71 -12.01 13.27 13.85
CA LEU A 71 -12.36 12.03 13.15
C LEU A 71 -11.66 10.80 13.78
N PRO A 72 -12.22 9.59 13.59
CA PRO A 72 -11.57 8.33 13.96
C PRO A 72 -10.17 8.21 13.36
N TYR A 73 -9.29 7.52 14.06
CA TYR A 73 -7.99 7.14 13.53
C TYR A 73 -8.15 6.31 12.23
N PRO A 74 -7.31 6.54 11.20
CA PRO A 74 -6.30 7.61 11.06
C PRO A 74 -6.87 8.95 10.52
N ARG A 75 -6.10 10.04 10.69
CA ARG A 75 -6.49 11.39 10.23
C ARG A 75 -6.42 11.57 8.71
N LEU A 76 -7.35 12.37 8.18
CA LEU A 76 -7.33 12.79 6.77
C LEU A 76 -6.06 13.57 6.43
N THR A 77 -5.56 13.38 5.21
CA THR A 77 -4.32 13.99 4.73
C THR A 77 -4.54 14.95 3.56
N SER A 78 -3.56 15.82 3.33
CA SER A 78 -3.51 16.66 2.14
C SER A 78 -3.32 15.83 0.86
N PRO A 79 -3.72 16.35 -0.32
CA PRO A 79 -3.56 15.65 -1.59
C PRO A 79 -2.10 15.33 -1.94
N ASP A 80 -1.15 16.20 -1.55
CA ASP A 80 0.28 16.01 -1.85
C ASP A 80 0.85 14.83 -1.06
N PHE A 81 0.52 14.75 0.22
CA PHE A 81 0.92 13.65 1.08
C PHE A 81 0.27 12.34 0.63
N ALA A 82 -1.02 12.39 0.27
CA ALA A 82 -1.73 11.23 -0.26
C ALA A 82 -1.09 10.68 -1.55
N LEU A 83 -0.74 11.55 -2.50
CA LEU A 83 -0.03 11.15 -3.72
C LEU A 83 1.36 10.57 -3.42
N HIS A 84 2.08 11.14 -2.47
CA HIS A 84 3.37 10.62 -2.02
C HIS A 84 3.24 9.20 -1.46
N CYS A 85 2.30 8.98 -0.53
CA CYS A 85 2.02 7.65 0.02
C CYS A 85 1.58 6.65 -1.05
N TRP A 86 0.71 7.05 -1.98
CA TRP A 86 0.30 6.16 -3.07
C TRP A 86 1.49 5.70 -3.91
N ARG A 87 2.42 6.60 -4.25
CA ARG A 87 3.62 6.23 -5.02
C ARG A 87 4.46 5.21 -4.24
N GLN A 88 4.69 5.47 -2.96
CA GLN A 88 5.46 4.56 -2.10
C GLN A 88 4.77 3.19 -1.96
N ASP A 89 3.47 3.16 -1.68
CA ASP A 89 2.76 1.91 -1.42
C ASP A 89 2.50 1.11 -2.70
N ALA A 90 1.97 1.76 -3.75
CA ALA A 90 1.56 1.07 -4.98
C ALA A 90 2.71 0.77 -5.94
N LEU A 91 3.74 1.63 -6.00
CA LEU A 91 4.86 1.45 -6.93
C LEU A 91 6.06 0.78 -6.26
N GLU A 92 6.28 1.05 -4.98
CA GLU A 92 7.46 0.56 -4.26
C GLU A 92 7.15 -0.66 -3.39
N SER A 93 5.99 -0.70 -2.72
CA SER A 93 5.62 -1.82 -1.83
C SER A 93 4.77 -2.91 -2.49
N GLY A 94 4.26 -2.65 -3.70
CA GLY A 94 3.44 -3.58 -4.46
C GLY A 94 1.98 -3.68 -4.00
N HIS A 95 1.48 -2.73 -3.19
CA HIS A 95 0.07 -2.68 -2.82
C HIS A 95 -0.83 -2.47 -4.07
N PRO A 96 -2.13 -2.81 -4.00
CA PRO A 96 -3.04 -2.63 -5.13
C PRO A 96 -3.06 -1.18 -5.62
N LYS A 97 -2.70 -0.94 -6.88
CA LYS A 97 -2.69 0.41 -7.50
C LYS A 97 -4.04 1.11 -7.46
N ILE A 98 -5.12 0.34 -7.34
CA ILE A 98 -6.50 0.82 -7.23
C ILE A 98 -6.82 1.41 -5.86
N LEU A 99 -5.99 1.24 -4.83
CA LEU A 99 -6.23 1.79 -3.50
C LEU A 99 -5.43 3.08 -3.32
N PHE A 100 -6.12 4.20 -3.10
CA PHE A 100 -5.50 5.52 -2.95
C PHE A 100 -5.71 6.06 -1.53
N PRO A 101 -4.65 6.47 -0.81
CA PRO A 101 -4.77 6.94 0.55
C PRO A 101 -5.52 8.27 0.63
N VAL A 102 -6.41 8.40 1.60
CA VAL A 102 -7.11 9.64 1.96
C VAL A 102 -6.89 10.02 3.42
N ALA A 103 -6.40 9.09 4.23
CA ALA A 103 -6.03 9.29 5.62
C ALA A 103 -4.78 8.47 5.97
N TYR A 104 -3.94 9.01 6.84
CA TYR A 104 -2.76 8.34 7.39
C TYR A 104 -2.39 8.91 8.75
N GLU A 105 -2.06 8.03 9.69
CA GLU A 105 -1.45 8.40 10.98
C GLU A 105 -0.60 7.24 11.50
N SER A 106 0.68 7.49 11.77
CA SER A 106 1.68 6.52 12.27
C SER A 106 1.95 5.31 11.37
N HIS A 107 1.00 4.40 11.19
CA HIS A 107 1.14 3.14 10.46
C HIS A 107 -0.17 2.65 9.85
N GLY A 108 -1.28 3.37 10.04
CA GLY A 108 -2.61 3.02 9.57
C GLY A 108 -3.08 3.99 8.49
N PHE A 109 -3.85 3.47 7.54
CA PHE A 109 -4.34 4.16 6.36
C PHE A 109 -5.87 4.01 6.26
N LEU A 110 -6.53 5.04 5.75
CA LEU A 110 -7.79 4.86 5.02
C LEU A 110 -7.51 5.06 3.54
N LEU A 111 -7.97 4.10 2.75
CA LEU A 111 -7.72 4.00 1.32
C LEU A 111 -9.07 4.03 0.62
N VAL A 112 -9.23 4.89 -0.38
CA VAL A 112 -10.39 4.89 -1.26
C VAL A 112 -10.10 4.03 -2.49
N GLU A 113 -11.11 3.28 -2.94
CA GLU A 113 -10.98 2.52 -4.18
C GLU A 113 -11.15 3.42 -5.40
N LEU A 114 -10.17 3.37 -6.29
CA LEU A 114 -10.15 4.06 -7.58
C LEU A 114 -11.00 3.31 -8.60
N GLY A 115 -11.48 4.02 -9.62
CA GLY A 115 -12.29 3.43 -10.69
C GLY A 115 -12.14 4.19 -12.01
N GLU A 116 -12.57 3.57 -13.11
CA GLU A 116 -12.63 4.22 -14.43
C GLU A 116 -13.78 5.23 -14.52
N ALA A 117 -14.86 4.98 -13.76
CA ALA A 117 -16.02 5.84 -13.61
C ALA A 117 -16.73 5.55 -12.28
N TYR A 118 -17.53 6.50 -11.80
CA TYR A 118 -18.26 6.37 -10.55
C TYR A 118 -19.75 6.60 -10.76
N GLU A 119 -20.52 5.52 -10.61
CA GLU A 119 -21.98 5.58 -10.49
C GLU A 119 -22.44 5.52 -9.03
N GLN A 120 -21.55 5.05 -8.14
CA GLN A 120 -21.77 4.89 -6.71
C GLN A 120 -20.61 5.51 -5.91
N PRO A 121 -20.82 5.87 -4.63
CA PRO A 121 -19.75 6.29 -3.75
C PRO A 121 -18.65 5.23 -3.63
N ALA A 122 -17.40 5.68 -3.60
CA ALA A 122 -16.25 4.80 -3.50
C ALA A 122 -16.11 4.24 -2.07
N PRO A 123 -15.92 2.92 -1.90
CA PRO A 123 -15.71 2.32 -0.59
C PRO A 123 -14.39 2.77 0.03
N ILE A 124 -14.34 2.78 1.36
CA ILE A 124 -13.15 3.13 2.15
C ILE A 124 -12.64 1.88 2.86
N TRP A 125 -11.42 1.50 2.51
CA TRP A 125 -10.66 0.40 3.06
C TRP A 125 -9.71 0.91 4.15
N TYR A 126 -9.45 0.07 5.15
CA TYR A 126 -8.43 0.26 6.17
C TYR A 126 -7.29 -0.73 5.97
N TYR A 127 -6.08 -0.26 6.24
CA TYR A 127 -4.87 -1.08 6.24
C TYR A 127 -3.86 -0.50 7.23
N ALA A 128 -3.11 -1.37 7.90
CA ALA A 128 -1.91 -0.98 8.65
C ALA A 128 -0.73 -1.90 8.31
N TYR A 129 0.51 -1.40 8.40
CA TYR A 129 1.72 -2.16 7.99
C TYR A 129 1.93 -3.52 8.67
N ALA A 130 1.25 -3.79 9.79
CA ALA A 130 1.30 -5.08 10.49
C ALA A 130 0.08 -5.97 10.25
N ASP A 131 -0.90 -5.49 9.48
CA ASP A 131 -2.08 -6.27 9.12
C ASP A 131 -1.76 -7.22 7.96
N GLU A 132 -2.51 -8.31 7.89
CA GLU A 132 -2.41 -9.30 6.82
C GLU A 132 -3.44 -9.06 5.70
N ALA A 133 -4.32 -8.06 5.86
CA ALA A 133 -5.43 -7.82 4.95
C ALA A 133 -5.90 -6.36 4.92
N PHE A 134 -6.39 -5.93 3.76
CA PHE A 134 -7.23 -4.75 3.59
C PHE A 134 -8.64 -5.05 4.11
N VAL A 135 -9.20 -4.14 4.92
CA VAL A 135 -10.50 -4.33 5.56
C VAL A 135 -11.46 -3.24 5.13
N LEU A 136 -12.64 -3.61 4.62
CA LEU A 136 -13.65 -2.62 4.27
C LEU A 136 -14.16 -1.92 5.54
N LYS A 137 -13.89 -0.63 5.68
CA LYS A 137 -14.11 0.11 6.93
C LYS A 137 -15.33 1.01 6.87
N TYR A 138 -15.56 1.68 5.76
CA TYR A 138 -16.76 2.50 5.52
C TYR A 138 -17.28 2.31 4.09
N PRO A 139 -18.59 2.37 3.86
CA PRO A 139 -19.14 2.24 2.51
C PRO A 139 -18.89 3.48 1.64
N SER A 140 -18.60 4.64 2.25
CA SER A 140 -18.23 5.88 1.56
C SER A 140 -17.60 6.90 2.51
N LEU A 141 -16.98 7.95 1.96
CA LEU A 141 -16.57 9.12 2.75
C LEU A 141 -17.76 9.79 3.45
N ALA A 142 -18.91 9.91 2.77
CA ALA A 142 -20.10 10.49 3.39
C ALA A 142 -20.56 9.68 4.61
N SER A 143 -20.44 8.35 4.56
CA SER A 143 -20.82 7.48 5.67
C SER A 143 -19.86 7.57 6.84
N LEU A 144 -18.56 7.79 6.60
CA LEU A 144 -17.61 8.14 7.66
C LEU A 144 -18.08 9.38 8.42
N PHE A 145 -18.35 10.50 7.71
CA PHE A 145 -18.77 11.74 8.36
C PHE A 145 -20.10 11.60 9.12
N ARG A 146 -21.09 10.91 8.56
CA ARG A 146 -22.37 10.64 9.24
C ARG A 146 -22.20 9.80 10.49
N ALA A 147 -21.40 8.74 10.42
CA ALA A 147 -21.15 7.89 11.58
C ALA A 147 -20.51 8.70 12.71
N CYS A 148 -19.57 9.58 12.38
CA CYS A 148 -18.95 10.48 13.34
C CYS A 148 -19.96 11.48 13.92
N ALA A 149 -20.76 12.14 13.07
CA ALA A 149 -21.78 13.10 13.51
C ALA A 149 -22.76 12.45 14.49
N GLU A 150 -23.30 11.28 14.14
CA GLU A 150 -24.23 10.55 14.98
C GLU A 150 -23.60 10.13 16.31
N ALA A 151 -22.35 9.65 16.29
CA ALA A 151 -21.64 9.28 17.51
C ALA A 151 -21.45 10.48 18.45
N VAL A 152 -21.05 11.63 17.91
CA VAL A 152 -20.88 12.88 18.67
C VAL A 152 -22.19 13.31 19.33
N GLU A 153 -23.31 13.24 18.60
CA GLU A 153 -24.64 13.55 19.13
C GLU A 153 -25.06 12.59 20.26
N ILE A 154 -24.87 11.28 20.07
CA ILE A 154 -25.20 10.26 21.07
C ILE A 154 -24.38 10.46 22.35
N ALA A 155 -23.10 10.81 22.21
CA ALA A 155 -22.23 11.05 23.36
C ALA A 155 -22.54 12.35 24.10
N GLY A 156 -23.24 13.30 23.46
CA GLY A 156 -23.38 14.66 23.96
C GLY A 156 -22.02 15.30 24.23
N ALA A 157 -21.05 15.00 23.36
CA ALA A 157 -19.66 15.36 23.58
C ALA A 157 -19.50 16.88 23.73
N ARG A 158 -18.60 17.30 24.63
CA ARG A 158 -18.21 18.70 24.78
C ARG A 158 -16.98 18.97 23.92
N PRO A 159 -16.76 20.20 23.44
CA PRO A 159 -15.55 20.50 22.70
C PRO A 159 -14.34 20.25 23.61
N PRO A 160 -13.30 19.58 23.10
CA PRO A 160 -12.10 19.30 23.88
C PRO A 160 -11.40 20.59 24.27
N SER A 161 -10.81 20.62 25.46
CA SER A 161 -10.10 21.77 25.99
C SER A 161 -8.67 21.90 25.46
N ASP A 162 -8.04 20.79 25.06
CA ASP A 162 -6.73 20.69 24.41
C ASP A 162 -6.60 19.39 23.57
N ASP A 163 -5.45 19.17 22.93
CA ASP A 163 -5.18 17.99 22.10
C ASP A 163 -5.18 16.66 22.88
N ASN A 164 -4.77 16.67 24.16
CA ASN A 164 -4.76 15.47 25.00
C ASN A 164 -6.19 15.09 25.41
N ASP A 165 -6.99 16.11 25.75
CA ASP A 165 -8.41 15.98 26.06
C ASP A 165 -9.19 15.48 24.83
N ARG A 166 -8.83 15.92 23.61
CA ARG A 166 -9.43 15.41 22.36
C ARG A 166 -9.29 13.90 22.23
N TYR A 167 -8.09 13.35 22.44
CA TYR A 167 -7.89 11.91 22.39
C TYR A 167 -8.69 11.18 23.48
N ALA A 168 -8.71 11.72 24.71
CA ALA A 168 -9.45 11.13 25.81
C ALA A 168 -10.98 11.15 25.59
N VAL A 169 -11.51 12.17 24.91
CA VAL A 169 -12.94 12.34 24.63
C VAL A 169 -13.38 11.49 23.43
N TYR A 170 -12.63 11.54 22.33
CA TYR A 170 -13.07 10.96 21.05
C TYR A 170 -12.56 9.54 20.78
N ALA A 171 -11.40 9.14 21.33
CA ALA A 171 -10.94 7.76 21.10
C ALA A 171 -11.94 6.72 21.63
N PRO A 172 -12.48 6.83 22.87
CA PRO A 172 -13.51 5.90 23.34
C PRO A 172 -14.83 6.01 22.58
N LEU A 173 -15.07 7.13 21.89
CA LEU A 173 -16.27 7.35 21.11
C LEU A 173 -16.22 6.58 19.78
N PHE A 174 -15.07 6.63 19.12
CA PHE A 174 -14.88 6.04 17.79
C PHE A 174 -14.30 4.63 17.84
N ASP A 175 -13.75 4.22 18.98
CA ASP A 175 -13.28 2.86 19.25
C ASP A 175 -14.23 2.16 20.22
N GLY A 176 -15.21 1.44 19.69
CA GLY A 176 -16.10 0.62 20.51
C GLY A 176 -17.37 0.12 19.83
N PRO A 177 -18.15 -0.73 20.53
CA PRO A 177 -19.31 -1.41 19.98
C PRO A 177 -20.43 -0.45 19.55
N THR A 178 -20.55 0.71 20.18
CA THR A 178 -21.55 1.73 19.80
C THR A 178 -21.23 2.29 18.41
N PHE A 179 -19.97 2.70 18.17
CA PHE A 179 -19.56 3.22 16.87
C PHE A 179 -19.63 2.14 15.79
N ASP A 180 -19.20 0.92 16.11
CA ASP A 180 -19.33 -0.20 15.19
C ASP A 180 -20.79 -0.46 14.78
N ALA A 181 -21.74 -0.36 15.71
CA ALA A 181 -23.16 -0.49 15.40
C ALA A 181 -23.69 0.67 14.52
N ILE A 182 -23.19 1.90 14.71
CA ILE A 182 -23.52 3.04 13.84
C ILE A 182 -23.02 2.76 12.42
N VAL A 183 -21.75 2.38 12.28
CA VAL A 183 -21.13 2.05 10.99
C VAL A 183 -21.86 0.90 10.30
N GLU A 184 -22.25 -0.15 11.03
CA GLU A 184 -22.97 -1.30 10.46
C GLU A 184 -24.34 -0.92 9.87
N ARG A 185 -25.06 0.03 10.49
CA ARG A 185 -26.31 0.55 9.91
C ARG A 185 -26.06 1.30 8.60
N HIS A 186 -24.98 2.07 8.51
CA HIS A 186 -24.61 2.73 7.26
C HIS A 186 -24.25 1.73 6.16
N PHE A 187 -23.58 0.63 6.49
CA PHE A 187 -23.33 -0.48 5.58
C PHE A 187 -24.63 -1.11 5.08
N THR A 188 -25.54 -1.46 5.99
CA THR A 188 -26.86 -2.04 5.69
C THR A 188 -27.69 -1.15 4.75
N ALA A 189 -27.57 0.17 4.87
CA ALA A 189 -28.26 1.14 4.03
C ALA A 189 -27.56 1.41 2.68
N SER A 190 -26.35 0.87 2.47
CA SER A 190 -25.53 1.11 1.28
C SER A 190 -25.61 -0.03 0.26
N ALA A 191 -25.16 0.23 -0.97
CA ALA A 191 -25.02 -0.79 -2.00
C ALA A 191 -23.89 -1.81 -1.71
N HIS A 192 -22.99 -1.50 -0.77
CA HIS A 192 -21.84 -2.35 -0.43
C HIS A 192 -22.22 -3.52 0.51
N GLY A 193 -23.43 -3.53 1.04
CA GLY A 193 -23.93 -4.63 1.87
C GLY A 193 -23.23 -4.68 3.23
N THR A 194 -22.60 -5.82 3.54
CA THR A 194 -22.02 -6.10 4.86
C THR A 194 -20.57 -5.62 5.00
N ARG A 195 -20.19 -5.18 6.21
CA ARG A 195 -18.84 -4.69 6.55
C ARG A 195 -17.74 -5.77 6.53
N GLU A 196 -18.09 -7.05 6.56
CA GLU A 196 -17.15 -8.17 6.79
C GLU A 196 -16.15 -8.46 5.64
N ARG A 197 -16.02 -7.57 4.66
CA ARG A 197 -15.13 -7.78 3.51
C ARG A 197 -13.67 -7.54 3.90
N ARG A 198 -12.85 -8.56 3.70
CA ARG A 198 -11.39 -8.53 3.87
C ARG A 198 -10.73 -9.06 2.59
N VAL A 199 -9.61 -8.46 2.22
CA VAL A 199 -8.78 -8.90 1.08
C VAL A 199 -7.36 -9.09 1.60
N ALA A 200 -6.84 -10.31 1.53
CA ALA A 200 -5.46 -10.60 1.94
C ALA A 200 -4.47 -9.73 1.15
N ILE A 201 -3.39 -9.30 1.79
CA ILE A 201 -2.34 -8.52 1.09
C ILE A 201 -1.62 -9.40 0.09
N ASP A 202 -1.28 -10.62 0.50
CA ASP A 202 -0.67 -11.65 -0.34
C ASP A 202 -1.39 -12.99 -0.14
N PRO A 203 -1.48 -13.82 -1.19
CA PRO A 203 -1.00 -13.56 -2.54
C PRO A 203 -1.98 -12.69 -3.35
N MET A 204 -1.45 -11.86 -4.25
CA MET A 204 -2.24 -10.99 -5.14
C MET A 204 -3.31 -11.72 -5.98
N LEU A 205 -3.16 -13.03 -6.24
CA LEU A 205 -4.19 -13.82 -6.94
C LEU A 205 -5.50 -13.95 -6.16
N GLU A 206 -5.47 -13.74 -4.85
CA GLU A 206 -6.67 -13.74 -4.01
C GLU A 206 -7.37 -12.39 -4.00
N TRP A 207 -6.81 -11.36 -4.64
CA TRP A 207 -7.46 -10.06 -4.77
C TRP A 207 -8.68 -10.14 -5.69
N PRO A 208 -9.66 -9.24 -5.53
CA PRO A 208 -10.75 -9.11 -6.49
C PRO A 208 -10.27 -8.88 -7.93
N ASP A 209 -10.96 -9.44 -8.93
CA ASP A 209 -10.58 -9.34 -10.35
C ASP A 209 -10.29 -7.92 -10.85
N HIS A 210 -11.01 -6.92 -10.35
CA HIS A 210 -10.80 -5.52 -10.73
C HIS A 210 -9.53 -4.93 -10.11
N TRP A 211 -9.11 -5.38 -8.92
CA TRP A 211 -7.81 -5.01 -8.34
C TRP A 211 -6.67 -5.66 -9.11
N GLN A 212 -6.85 -6.93 -9.46
CA GLN A 212 -5.89 -7.65 -10.29
C GLN A 212 -5.68 -6.93 -11.63
N ARG A 213 -6.77 -6.60 -12.34
CA ARG A 213 -6.71 -5.85 -13.61
C ARG A 213 -6.06 -4.47 -13.46
N ALA A 214 -6.36 -3.75 -12.38
CA ALA A 214 -5.72 -2.46 -12.08
C ALA A 214 -4.21 -2.60 -11.83
N GLN A 215 -3.75 -3.75 -11.33
CA GLN A 215 -2.34 -4.07 -11.21
C GLN A 215 -1.67 -4.42 -12.54
N GLY A 216 -2.45 -4.64 -13.60
CA GLY A 216 -1.99 -5.07 -14.91
C GLY A 216 -1.94 -6.60 -15.06
N LEU A 217 -2.63 -7.35 -14.20
CA LEU A 217 -2.78 -8.81 -14.36
C LEU A 217 -3.60 -9.11 -15.61
N ASP A 218 -2.93 -9.68 -16.62
CA ASP A 218 -3.57 -10.40 -17.69
C ASP A 218 -3.61 -11.89 -17.33
N SER A 219 -4.81 -12.45 -17.18
CA SER A 219 -5.02 -13.88 -16.95
C SER A 219 -4.33 -14.79 -17.99
N ALA A 220 -4.07 -14.30 -19.21
CA ALA A 220 -3.31 -15.04 -20.21
C ALA A 220 -1.80 -15.09 -19.88
N ALA A 221 -1.26 -14.04 -19.26
CA ALA A 221 0.14 -13.96 -18.85
C ALA A 221 0.46 -14.84 -17.62
N LEU A 222 -0.57 -15.29 -16.90
CA LEU A 222 -0.46 -16.18 -15.74
C LEU A 222 -0.35 -17.67 -16.10
N LYS A 223 -0.35 -18.03 -17.39
CA LYS A 223 -0.19 -19.42 -17.80
C LYS A 223 1.30 -19.81 -17.81
N PRO A 224 1.69 -20.92 -17.16
CA PRO A 224 3.03 -21.47 -17.30
C PRO A 224 3.33 -21.81 -18.76
N GLU A 225 4.51 -21.43 -19.24
CA GLU A 225 4.99 -21.73 -20.59
C GLU A 225 5.98 -22.90 -20.62
N GLY A 226 6.41 -23.37 -19.45
CA GLY A 226 7.44 -24.36 -19.25
C GLY A 226 8.84 -23.74 -19.17
N ALA A 227 9.68 -24.39 -18.37
CA ALA A 227 11.10 -24.07 -18.24
C ALA A 227 11.82 -24.21 -19.58
N THR A 228 12.63 -23.22 -19.93
CA THR A 228 13.57 -23.32 -21.06
C THR A 228 14.95 -23.80 -20.60
N HIS A 229 15.27 -23.61 -19.33
CA HIS A 229 16.55 -24.00 -18.72
C HIS A 229 16.33 -24.57 -17.31
N THR A 230 17.30 -25.35 -16.84
CA THR A 230 17.50 -25.58 -15.41
C THR A 230 18.38 -24.46 -14.83
N VAL A 231 18.39 -24.28 -13.51
CA VAL A 231 19.23 -23.27 -12.84
C VAL A 231 20.70 -23.42 -13.25
N ARG A 232 21.22 -24.66 -13.29
CA ARG A 232 22.60 -24.92 -13.72
C ARG A 232 22.84 -24.51 -15.16
N ALA A 233 21.98 -24.93 -16.09
CA ALA A 233 22.13 -24.62 -17.51
C ALA A 233 22.04 -23.12 -17.78
N PHE A 234 21.15 -22.42 -17.07
CA PHE A 234 21.03 -20.97 -17.14
C PHE A 234 22.30 -20.27 -16.64
N ALA A 235 22.83 -20.69 -15.48
CA ALA A 235 24.05 -20.10 -14.93
C ALA A 235 25.28 -20.32 -15.83
N GLU A 236 25.42 -21.51 -16.43
CA GLU A 236 26.50 -21.82 -17.38
C GLU A 236 26.40 -20.95 -18.64
N ALA A 237 25.20 -20.78 -19.21
CA ALA A 237 25.00 -19.96 -20.40
C ALA A 237 25.18 -18.45 -20.11
N ALA A 238 24.60 -17.98 -19.01
CA ALA A 238 24.71 -16.59 -18.53
C ALA A 238 26.12 -16.20 -18.06
N ALA A 239 27.06 -17.15 -17.94
CA ALA A 239 28.47 -16.85 -17.71
C ALA A 239 29.19 -16.34 -18.97
N THR A 240 28.62 -16.58 -20.16
CA THR A 240 29.26 -16.30 -21.45
C THR A 240 28.62 -15.15 -22.22
N SER A 241 27.32 -14.91 -22.04
CA SER A 241 26.58 -13.81 -22.65
C SER A 241 25.33 -13.45 -21.84
N PRO A 242 24.75 -12.25 -22.00
CA PRO A 242 23.46 -11.93 -21.42
C PRO A 242 22.41 -12.92 -21.90
N LEU A 243 21.50 -13.32 -21.00
CA LEU A 243 20.54 -14.39 -21.27
C LEU A 243 19.19 -14.08 -20.63
N THR A 244 18.13 -14.32 -21.40
CA THR A 244 16.77 -14.43 -20.88
C THR A 244 16.37 -15.90 -20.91
N GLY A 245 15.80 -16.38 -19.81
CA GLY A 245 15.37 -17.77 -19.66
C GLY A 245 14.10 -17.90 -18.84
N ARG A 246 13.52 -19.10 -18.88
CA ARG A 246 12.44 -19.50 -17.98
C ARG A 246 12.91 -20.66 -17.12
N LEU A 247 12.72 -20.54 -15.82
CA LEU A 247 13.11 -21.53 -14.82
C LEU A 247 11.88 -21.96 -14.03
N VAL A 248 11.88 -23.20 -13.55
CA VAL A 248 10.89 -23.72 -12.61
C VAL A 248 11.61 -24.16 -11.35
N GLY A 249 11.10 -23.74 -10.19
CA GLY A 249 11.73 -23.98 -8.91
C GLY A 249 11.11 -23.13 -7.80
N VAL A 250 11.86 -22.91 -6.72
CA VAL A 250 11.38 -22.19 -5.55
C VAL A 250 12.16 -20.89 -5.36
N PHE A 251 11.44 -19.77 -5.23
CA PHE A 251 12.00 -18.50 -4.81
C PHE A 251 11.90 -18.34 -3.30
N ARG A 252 13.01 -18.01 -2.63
CA ARG A 252 13.03 -17.67 -1.20
C ARG A 252 13.60 -16.27 -1.02
N SER A 253 12.78 -15.35 -0.50
CA SER A 253 13.22 -14.01 -0.13
C SER A 253 14.16 -14.05 1.08
N GLN A 254 15.21 -13.24 1.06
CA GLN A 254 16.20 -13.10 2.13
C GLN A 254 16.28 -11.67 2.68
N GLY A 255 15.67 -10.70 1.98
CA GLY A 255 15.65 -9.29 2.36
C GLY A 255 15.15 -8.42 1.21
N GLY A 256 15.09 -7.11 1.42
CA GLY A 256 14.67 -6.18 0.37
C GLY A 256 15.11 -4.74 0.64
N GLY A 257 14.87 -3.87 -0.34
CA GLY A 257 15.19 -2.45 -0.28
C GLY A 257 15.34 -1.84 -1.67
N SER A 258 15.93 -0.63 -1.76
CA SER A 258 16.24 0.08 -3.01
C SER A 258 17.39 -0.59 -3.78
N LEU A 259 17.18 -1.83 -4.19
CA LEU A 259 18.20 -2.71 -4.75
C LEU A 259 18.07 -2.86 -6.28
N ALA A 260 16.89 -2.62 -6.88
CA ALA A 260 16.75 -2.72 -8.32
C ALA A 260 17.41 -1.53 -9.05
N PRO A 261 17.76 -1.70 -10.35
CA PRO A 261 18.29 -0.61 -11.18
C PRO A 261 17.45 0.66 -11.07
N GLY A 262 18.11 1.81 -10.84
CA GLY A 262 17.44 3.09 -10.62
C GLY A 262 16.93 3.33 -9.20
N GLY A 263 17.25 2.45 -8.24
CA GLY A 263 16.86 2.59 -6.83
C GLY A 263 15.46 2.06 -6.52
N ALA A 264 14.84 1.34 -7.46
CA ALA A 264 13.54 0.74 -7.26
C ALA A 264 13.57 -0.33 -6.15
N MET A 265 12.44 -0.49 -5.46
CA MET A 265 12.28 -1.55 -4.47
C MET A 265 12.37 -2.93 -5.12
N ALA A 266 13.20 -3.79 -4.54
CA ALA A 266 13.31 -5.19 -4.90
C ALA A 266 13.55 -6.05 -3.68
N SER A 267 13.03 -7.27 -3.74
CA SER A 267 13.39 -8.35 -2.84
C SER A 267 14.64 -9.04 -3.38
N PHE A 268 15.63 -9.21 -2.53
CA PHE A 268 16.78 -10.06 -2.77
C PHE A 268 16.46 -11.46 -2.25
N GLY A 269 16.80 -12.49 -3.03
CA GLY A 269 16.59 -13.86 -2.61
C GLY A 269 17.36 -14.86 -3.45
N THR A 270 17.01 -16.12 -3.26
CA THR A 270 17.58 -17.24 -4.01
C THR A 270 16.51 -17.97 -4.79
N PHE A 271 16.82 -18.36 -6.02
CA PHE A 271 16.00 -19.27 -6.82
C PHE A 271 16.66 -20.64 -6.87
N THR A 272 15.93 -21.69 -6.52
CA THR A 272 16.46 -23.06 -6.40
C THR A 272 15.63 -24.06 -7.19
N ASP A 273 16.31 -24.92 -7.95
CA ASP A 273 15.76 -26.13 -8.54
C ASP A 273 16.64 -27.35 -8.15
N PRO A 274 16.31 -28.59 -8.54
CA PRO A 274 17.14 -29.76 -8.23
C PRO A 274 18.58 -29.72 -8.78
N THR A 275 18.89 -28.82 -9.70
CA THR A 275 20.20 -28.71 -10.36
C THR A 275 21.13 -27.68 -9.71
N GLY A 276 20.58 -26.72 -8.96
CA GLY A 276 21.35 -25.73 -8.21
C GLY A 276 20.53 -24.54 -7.69
N THR A 277 21.26 -23.55 -7.19
CA THR A 277 20.71 -22.30 -6.63
C THR A 277 21.45 -21.11 -7.22
N ILE A 278 20.72 -20.05 -7.57
CA ILE A 278 21.28 -18.75 -8.00
C ILE A 278 20.72 -17.59 -7.18
N PRO A 279 21.49 -16.52 -6.94
CA PRO A 279 20.95 -15.28 -6.38
C PRO A 279 20.12 -14.58 -7.45
N VAL A 280 18.99 -14.00 -7.04
CA VAL A 280 18.08 -13.28 -7.93
C VAL A 280 17.52 -12.04 -7.24
N LEU A 281 17.15 -11.06 -8.05
CA LEU A 281 16.35 -9.92 -7.63
C LEU A 281 14.92 -10.06 -8.16
N LEU A 282 13.96 -9.82 -7.28
CA LEU A 282 12.56 -9.68 -7.62
C LEU A 282 12.14 -8.23 -7.39
N PRO A 283 12.04 -7.39 -8.44
CA PRO A 283 11.48 -6.06 -8.30
C PRO A 283 10.07 -6.14 -7.72
N HIS A 284 9.71 -5.22 -6.82
CA HIS A 284 8.33 -5.19 -6.27
C HIS A 284 7.30 -4.78 -7.33
N SER A 285 7.76 -4.19 -8.45
CA SER A 285 6.96 -3.95 -9.65
C SER A 285 6.68 -5.21 -10.46
N VAL A 286 7.43 -6.28 -10.25
CA VAL A 286 7.16 -7.57 -10.88
C VAL A 286 6.08 -8.26 -10.08
N LEU A 287 5.05 -8.64 -10.81
CA LEU A 287 3.92 -9.44 -10.37
C LEU A 287 4.38 -10.60 -9.48
N ASP A 288 4.22 -10.42 -8.17
CA ASP A 288 4.48 -11.44 -7.17
C ASP A 288 3.23 -12.31 -7.00
N VAL A 289 3.04 -13.18 -7.97
CA VAL A 289 1.86 -14.05 -8.03
C VAL A 289 2.06 -15.29 -7.13
N GLY A 290 3.31 -15.57 -6.74
CA GLY A 290 3.75 -16.83 -6.14
C GLY A 290 4.09 -16.80 -4.65
N GLY A 291 4.06 -15.63 -4.01
CA GLY A 291 4.45 -15.51 -2.61
C GLY A 291 5.97 -15.59 -2.39
N ARG A 292 6.44 -14.94 -1.32
CA ARG A 292 7.88 -14.73 -1.03
C ARG A 292 8.48 -15.70 -0.02
N ASP A 293 7.68 -16.61 0.54
CA ASP A 293 8.03 -17.44 1.69
C ASP A 293 8.82 -18.72 1.34
N GLY A 294 8.94 -19.04 0.05
CA GLY A 294 9.64 -20.23 -0.45
C GLY A 294 8.93 -21.54 -0.17
N THR A 295 7.60 -21.50 -0.02
CA THR A 295 6.78 -22.70 0.13
C THR A 295 6.16 -23.18 -1.18
N MET A 296 6.04 -22.30 -2.18
CA MET A 296 5.42 -22.61 -3.47
C MET A 296 6.45 -22.75 -4.60
N GLU A 297 6.23 -23.72 -5.48
CA GLU A 297 6.96 -23.83 -6.74
C GLU A 297 6.41 -22.80 -7.73
N VAL A 298 7.30 -22.15 -8.46
CA VAL A 298 6.98 -21.06 -9.38
C VAL A 298 7.72 -21.25 -10.70
N GLU A 299 7.11 -20.77 -11.79
CA GLU A 299 7.80 -20.47 -13.03
C GLU A 299 8.22 -19.01 -13.03
N ILE A 300 9.50 -18.75 -13.26
CA ILE A 300 10.02 -17.39 -13.44
C ILE A 300 10.53 -17.17 -14.86
N GLU A 301 10.30 -15.97 -15.37
CA GLU A 301 11.12 -15.41 -16.46
C GLU A 301 12.23 -14.58 -15.82
N ILE A 302 13.47 -14.84 -16.23
CA ILE A 302 14.66 -14.28 -15.60
C ILE A 302 15.59 -13.74 -16.68
N GLU A 303 16.16 -12.56 -16.41
CA GLU A 303 17.15 -11.91 -17.26
C GLU A 303 18.46 -11.74 -16.49
N ALA A 304 19.54 -12.29 -17.00
CA ALA A 304 20.87 -12.14 -16.41
C ALA A 304 21.77 -11.27 -17.29
N THR A 305 22.51 -10.38 -16.64
CA THR A 305 23.68 -9.75 -17.22
C THR A 305 24.91 -10.63 -16.95
N THR A 306 25.86 -10.64 -17.89
CA THR A 306 27.09 -11.43 -17.75
C THR A 306 28.12 -10.69 -16.91
N PRO A 307 28.83 -11.35 -15.96
CA PRO A 307 28.54 -12.65 -15.35
C PRO A 307 27.63 -12.53 -14.12
N ILE A 308 26.91 -13.61 -13.79
CA ILE A 308 26.10 -13.70 -12.55
C ILE A 308 27.03 -13.57 -11.33
N PRO A 309 26.79 -12.62 -10.41
CA PRO A 309 27.62 -12.44 -9.23
C PRO A 309 27.44 -13.63 -8.27
N PRO A 310 28.47 -13.94 -7.45
CA PRO A 310 28.30 -14.90 -6.36
C PRO A 310 27.21 -14.42 -5.38
N ILE A 311 26.60 -15.37 -4.67
CA ILE A 311 25.64 -15.06 -3.60
C ILE A 311 26.39 -14.22 -2.55
N PRO A 312 25.97 -12.97 -2.28
CA PRO A 312 26.58 -12.21 -1.20
C PRO A 312 26.29 -12.91 0.13
N GLU A 313 27.33 -13.24 0.88
CA GLU A 313 27.18 -13.74 2.25
C GLU A 313 26.64 -12.60 3.13
N LEU A 314 25.36 -12.69 3.49
CA LEU A 314 24.72 -11.76 4.42
C LEU A 314 24.93 -12.25 5.86
N ASP A 315 26.15 -12.11 6.38
CA ASP A 315 26.37 -12.32 7.82
C ASP A 315 26.08 -11.03 8.61
N THR A 316 24.87 -10.93 9.14
CA THR A 316 24.47 -9.79 9.98
C THR A 316 24.92 -9.94 11.44
N ARG A 317 25.60 -11.05 11.81
CA ARG A 317 26.00 -11.28 13.21
C ARG A 317 26.96 -10.22 13.70
N ASP A 318 27.88 -9.76 12.86
CA ASP A 318 28.83 -8.71 13.25
C ASP A 318 28.12 -7.37 13.50
N ILE A 319 27.10 -7.03 12.70
CA ILE A 319 26.24 -5.86 12.92
C ILE A 319 25.48 -6.01 14.24
N GLN A 320 24.87 -7.16 14.49
CA GLN A 320 24.13 -7.45 15.72
C GLN A 320 25.04 -7.42 16.95
N ASN A 321 26.21 -8.04 16.88
CA ASN A 321 27.19 -8.09 17.97
C ASN A 321 27.70 -6.69 18.32
N ALA A 322 28.00 -5.85 17.32
CA ALA A 322 28.39 -4.46 17.53
C ALA A 322 27.25 -3.64 18.18
N ALA A 323 26.00 -3.81 17.71
CA ALA A 323 24.85 -3.13 18.28
C ALA A 323 24.58 -3.54 19.73
N LEU A 324 24.60 -4.85 20.02
CA LEU A 324 24.38 -5.40 21.36
C LEU A 324 25.50 -5.03 22.35
N SER A 325 26.71 -4.77 21.84
CA SER A 325 27.86 -4.32 22.65
C SER A 325 27.89 -2.80 22.87
N GLY A 326 26.90 -2.07 22.38
CA GLY A 326 26.82 -0.60 22.50
C GLY A 326 27.69 0.17 21.49
N GLU A 327 28.31 -0.52 20.54
CA GLU A 327 29.13 0.09 19.48
C GLU A 327 28.28 0.55 18.29
N ILE A 328 27.32 1.45 18.54
CA ILE A 328 26.31 1.85 17.54
C ILE A 328 26.94 2.40 16.25
N ALA A 329 28.01 3.20 16.34
CA ALA A 329 28.70 3.73 15.17
C ALA A 329 29.37 2.63 14.33
N ASN A 330 29.90 1.58 14.96
CA ASN A 330 30.50 0.44 14.28
C ASN A 330 29.41 -0.41 13.59
N ALA A 331 28.30 -0.66 14.28
CA ALA A 331 27.14 -1.34 13.71
C ALA A 331 26.58 -0.59 12.47
N GLN A 332 26.50 0.75 12.54
CA GLN A 332 26.10 1.59 11.41
C GLN A 332 27.09 1.51 10.24
N ALA A 333 28.39 1.54 10.51
CA ALA A 333 29.42 1.43 9.47
C ALA A 333 29.38 0.05 8.77
N LEU A 334 29.25 -1.03 9.54
CA LEU A 334 29.08 -2.39 9.01
C LEU A 334 27.79 -2.52 8.18
N GLY A 335 26.68 -1.95 8.67
CA GLY A 335 25.41 -1.90 7.94
C GLY A 335 25.53 -1.13 6.62
N ALA A 336 26.24 0.00 6.60
CA ALA A 336 26.47 0.78 5.39
C ALA A 336 27.36 0.03 4.38
N GLN A 337 28.39 -0.69 4.85
CA GLN A 337 29.22 -1.54 4.00
C GLN A 337 28.42 -2.68 3.38
N LEU A 338 27.58 -3.35 4.18
CA LEU A 338 26.69 -4.40 3.70
C LEU A 338 25.69 -3.85 2.66
N GLY A 339 25.10 -2.68 2.92
CA GLY A 339 24.21 -1.99 1.99
C GLY A 339 24.89 -1.65 0.65
N HIS A 340 26.14 -1.15 0.70
CA HIS A 340 26.92 -0.90 -0.51
C HIS A 340 27.26 -2.18 -1.28
N ALA A 341 27.65 -3.25 -0.59
CA ALA A 341 27.95 -4.54 -1.21
C ALA A 341 26.71 -5.13 -1.89
N LEU A 342 25.56 -5.08 -1.21
CA LEU A 342 24.27 -5.48 -1.76
C LEU A 342 23.88 -4.64 -2.98
N HIS A 343 23.99 -3.32 -2.91
CA HIS A 343 23.67 -2.43 -4.03
C HIS A 343 24.54 -2.73 -5.25
N ASN A 344 25.86 -2.90 -5.05
CA ASN A 344 26.79 -3.24 -6.13
C ASN A 344 26.45 -4.60 -6.75
N ALA A 345 26.23 -5.63 -5.92
CA ALA A 345 25.88 -6.96 -6.40
C ALA A 345 24.53 -6.96 -7.13
N ALA A 346 23.56 -6.18 -6.63
CA ALA A 346 22.23 -6.08 -7.19
C ALA A 346 22.23 -5.58 -8.66
N THR A 347 23.17 -4.70 -9.04
CA THR A 347 23.29 -4.26 -10.44
C THR A 347 23.69 -5.37 -11.43
N GLN A 348 24.21 -6.50 -10.93
CA GLN A 348 24.67 -7.64 -11.72
C GLN A 348 23.82 -8.90 -11.51
N MET A 349 22.94 -8.89 -10.51
CA MET A 349 22.09 -10.04 -10.23
C MET A 349 21.08 -10.28 -11.35
N PRO A 350 20.79 -11.54 -11.67
CA PRO A 350 19.65 -11.90 -12.49
C PRO A 350 18.36 -11.28 -11.95
N LEU A 351 17.61 -10.65 -12.83
CA LEU A 351 16.37 -9.98 -12.53
C LEU A 351 15.20 -10.86 -12.93
N ILE A 352 14.35 -11.22 -11.98
CA ILE A 352 13.06 -11.83 -12.28
C ILE A 352 12.21 -10.76 -12.97
N ARG A 353 11.66 -11.09 -14.13
CA ARG A 353 10.77 -10.24 -14.94
C ARG A 353 9.31 -10.65 -14.81
N ARG A 354 9.07 -11.92 -14.51
CA ARG A 354 7.74 -12.52 -14.31
C ARG A 354 7.88 -13.67 -13.33
N MET A 355 6.93 -13.83 -12.41
CA MET A 355 6.86 -14.97 -11.49
C MET A 355 5.43 -15.47 -11.42
N ILE A 356 5.23 -16.78 -11.59
CA ILE A 356 3.91 -17.41 -11.67
C ILE A 356 3.90 -18.65 -10.79
N PRO A 357 2.89 -18.83 -9.92
CA PRO A 357 2.75 -20.04 -9.12
C PRO A 357 2.43 -21.26 -9.98
N LEU A 358 3.03 -22.38 -9.64
CA LEU A 358 2.68 -23.69 -10.15
C LEU A 358 1.84 -24.39 -9.06
N HIS A 359 0.61 -24.75 -9.42
CA HIS A 359 -0.35 -25.42 -8.53
C HIS A 359 0.00 -26.88 -8.26
#